data_AF-A0A7C3V9Z4-F1
#
_entry.id   AF-A0A7C3V9Z4-F1
#
_cell.length_a   1.000
_cell.length_b   1.000
_cell.length_c   1.000
_cell.angle_alpha   90.00
_cell.angle_beta   90.00
_cell.angle_gamma   90.00
#
_symmetry.space_group_name_H-M   'P 1'
#
loop_
_entity.id
_entity.type
_entity.pdbx_description
1 polymer ?
#
loop_
_entity_poly.entity_id
_entity_poly.type
_entity_poly.pdbx_seq_one_letter_code
_entity_poly.pdbx_strand_id
1 'polypeptide(L)' 'MAIKIDGSSLKIEDVVKVARFQEKVELESDAVRRIKKCRERLERKIEKGEIMYGVNTGIGELVNVVLNEEQIKQFQKYLI' A
#
# COMPACT_ATOMS: atom_id res chain seq x y z
N MET A 1 -21.52 -4.48 -14.13
CA MET A 1 -20.35 -3.80 -14.75
C MET A 1 -19.43 -3.47 -13.59
N ALA A 2 -18.15 -3.84 -13.64
CA ALA A 2 -17.30 -3.71 -12.46
C ALA A 2 -17.16 -2.25 -11.98
N ILE A 3 -17.22 -2.05 -10.67
CA ILE A 3 -16.93 -0.76 -10.02
C ILE A 3 -15.43 -0.49 -10.19
N LYS A 4 -15.09 0.66 -10.78
CA LYS A 4 -13.70 1.08 -11.00
C LYS A 4 -13.18 1.80 -9.77
N ILE A 5 -12.03 1.35 -9.25
CA ILE A 5 -11.33 2.00 -8.14
C ILE A 5 -10.21 2.86 -8.71
N ASP A 6 -10.39 4.17 -8.56
CA ASP A 6 -9.47 5.21 -8.99
C ASP A 6 -8.67 5.81 -7.80
N GLY A 7 -9.11 5.59 -6.56
CA GLY A 7 -8.50 6.14 -5.34
C GLY A 7 -9.06 7.50 -4.88
N SER A 8 -10.11 8.03 -5.51
CA SER A 8 -10.68 9.33 -5.15
C SER A 8 -12.20 9.47 -5.34
N SER A 9 -12.82 8.69 -6.22
CA SER A 9 -14.22 8.90 -6.63
C SER A 9 -15.22 7.91 -6.03
N LEU A 10 -14.78 7.03 -5.12
CA LEU A 10 -15.63 5.98 -4.54
C LEU A 10 -16.79 6.58 -3.74
N LYS A 11 -18.02 6.12 -4.01
CA LYS A 11 -19.22 6.54 -3.29
C LYS A 11 -19.70 5.49 -2.31
N ILE A 12 -20.53 5.90 -1.35
CA ILE A 12 -21.12 5.00 -0.34
C ILE A 12 -21.97 3.92 -1.01
N GLU A 13 -22.73 4.27 -2.06
CA GLU A 13 -23.58 3.32 -2.78
C GLU A 13 -22.77 2.22 -3.43
N ASP A 14 -21.57 2.55 -3.91
CA ASP A 14 -20.67 1.57 -4.54
C ASP A 14 -20.10 0.61 -3.50
N VAL A 15 -19.80 1.08 -2.28
CA VAL A 15 -19.42 0.21 -1.15
C VAL A 15 -20.55 -0.78 -0.83
N VAL A 16 -21.80 -0.31 -0.77
CA VAL A 16 -22.97 -1.18 -0.52
C VAL A 16 -23.12 -2.24 -1.60
N LYS A 17 -22.98 -1.86 -2.88
CA LYS A 17 -23.03 -2.79 -4.03
C LYS A 17 -22.00 -3.91 -3.91
N VAL A 18 -20.75 -3.58 -3.60
CA VAL A 18 -19.68 -4.58 -3.43
C VAL A 18 -19.97 -5.48 -2.22
N ALA A 19 -20.23 -4.89 -1.06
CA ALA A 19 -20.30 -5.63 0.19
C ALA A 19 -21.54 -6.52 0.31
N ARG A 20 -22.70 -6.08 -0.21
CA ARG A 20 -23.98 -6.79 -0.05
C ARG A 20 -24.42 -7.56 -1.29
N PHE A 21 -24.00 -7.11 -2.47
CA PHE A 21 -24.47 -7.66 -3.75
C PHE A 21 -23.35 -8.28 -4.58
N GLN A 22 -22.12 -8.35 -4.06
CA GLN A 22 -20.97 -8.97 -4.69
C GLN A 22 -20.65 -8.40 -6.09
N GLU A 23 -20.92 -7.11 -6.31
CA GLU A 23 -20.55 -6.46 -7.57
C GLU A 23 -19.02 -6.54 -7.75
N LYS A 24 -18.59 -6.85 -8.98
CA LYS A 24 -17.16 -6.96 -9.31
C LYS A 24 -16.46 -5.62 -9.12
N VAL A 25 -15.19 -5.67 -8.73
CA VAL A 25 -14.33 -4.51 -8.55
C VAL A 25 -13.10 -4.66 -9.43
N GLU A 26 -12.68 -3.56 -10.06
CA GLU A 26 -11.47 -3.51 -10.88
C GLU A 26 -10.70 -2.23 -10.60
N LEU A 27 -9.37 -2.29 -10.64
CA LEU A 27 -8.56 -1.07 -10.59
C LEU A 27 -8.58 -0.37 -11.95
N GLU A 28 -8.66 0.96 -11.90
CA GLU A 28 -8.47 1.75 -13.10
C GLU A 28 -7.01 1.73 -13.57
N SER A 29 -6.78 1.76 -14.88
CA SER A 29 -5.45 1.66 -15.48
C SER A 29 -4.50 2.76 -14.97
N ASP A 30 -5.00 3.97 -14.79
CA ASP A 30 -4.20 5.08 -14.27
C ASP A 30 -3.94 4.98 -12.76
N ALA A 31 -4.84 4.36 -11.99
CA ALA A 31 -4.57 4.03 -10.60
C ALA A 31 -3.42 3.03 -10.49
N VAL A 32 -3.43 1.97 -11.32
CA VAL A 32 -2.32 1.01 -11.42
C VAL A 32 -1.00 1.70 -11.79
N ARG A 33 -1.04 2.64 -12.74
CA ARG A 33 0.15 3.43 -13.13
C ARG A 33 0.71 4.23 -11.97
N ARG A 34 -0.14 4.88 -11.17
CA ARG A 34 0.29 5.65 -9.99
C ARG A 34 0.86 4.75 -8.90
N ILE A 35 0.26 3.59 -8.65
CA ILE A 35 0.76 2.59 -7.69
C ILE A 35 2.18 2.17 -8.07
N LYS A 36 2.41 1.79 -9.33
CA LYS A 36 3.74 1.39 -9.83
C LYS A 36 4.77 2.51 -9.68
N LYS A 37 4.44 3.74 -10.11
CA LYS A 37 5.32 4.90 -9.97
C LYS A 37 5.68 5.21 -8.50
N CYS A 38 4.72 5.08 -7.59
CA CYS A 38 4.94 5.25 -6.16
C CYS A 38 5.87 4.16 -5.61
N ARG A 39 5.68 2.90 -6.04
CA ARG A 39 6.51 1.77 -5.64
C ARG A 39 7.96 1.93 -6.09
N GLU A 40 8.20 2.28 -7.35
CA GLU A 40 9.54 2.53 -7.86
C GLU A 40 10.26 3.66 -7.12
N ARG A 41 9.53 4.71 -6.74
CA ARG A 41 10.09 5.82 -5.94
C ARG A 41 10.48 5.34 -4.55
N LEU A 42 9.68 4.48 -3.93
CA LEU A 42 9.98 3.90 -2.63
C LEU A 42 11.25 3.03 -2.68
N GLU A 43 11.36 2.18 -3.69
CA GLU A 43 12.53 1.30 -3.88
C GLU A 43 13.83 2.11 -4.03
N ARG A 44 13.82 3.15 -4.88
CA ARG A 44 14.99 4.05 -5.02
C ARG A 44 15.39 4.75 -3.72
N LYS A 45 14.43 5.06 -2.85
CA LYS A 45 14.71 5.68 -1.53
C LYS A 45 15.36 4.68 -0.58
N ILE A 46 14.88 3.43 -0.58
CA ILE A 46 15.46 2.34 0.20
C ILE A 46 16.89 2.05 -0.25
N GLU A 47 17.14 1.95 -1.57
CA GLU A 47 18.49 1.73 -2.14
C GLU A 47 19.48 2.85 -1.76
N LYS A 48 18.99 4.08 -1.65
CA LYS A 48 19.79 5.24 -1.20
C LYS A 48 20.03 5.27 0.31
N GLY A 49 19.48 4.32 1.07
CA GLY A 49 19.59 4.28 2.53
C GLY A 49 18.74 5.34 3.23
N GLU A 50 17.70 5.89 2.59
CA GLU A 50 16.79 6.82 3.25
C GLU A 50 16.01 6.09 4.36
N ILE A 51 16.00 6.67 5.56
CA ILE A 51 15.28 6.13 6.72
C ILE A 51 13.79 6.51 6.60
N MET A 52 12.91 5.52 6.62
CA MET A 52 11.48 5.65 6.35
C MET A 52 10.63 4.88 7.37
N TYR A 53 9.75 5.60 8.06
CA TYR A 53 8.84 5.07 9.07
C TYR A 53 7.99 3.89 8.57
N GLY A 54 8.03 2.76 9.27
CA GLY A 54 7.24 1.56 8.94
C GLY A 54 7.62 0.87 7.63
N VAL A 55 8.70 1.32 6.96
CA VAL A 55 9.25 0.71 5.74
C VAL A 55 10.52 -0.05 6.06
N ASN A 56 11.58 0.67 6.46
CA ASN A 56 12.86 0.12 6.91
C ASN A 56 13.16 0.48 8.38
N THR A 57 12.12 0.87 9.12
CA THR A 57 12.15 1.09 10.56
C THR A 57 10.99 0.37 11.22
N GLY A 58 11.05 0.24 12.54
CA GLY A 58 9.91 -0.20 13.33
C GLY A 58 8.73 0.80 13.30
N ILE A 59 7.62 0.40 13.92
CA ILE A 59 6.39 1.20 14.05
C ILE A 59 6.22 1.57 15.53
N GLY A 60 5.62 2.73 15.81
CA GLY A 60 5.38 3.20 17.18
C GLY A 60 6.68 3.45 17.94
N GLU A 61 6.84 2.83 19.10
CA GLU A 61 8.03 2.98 19.95
C GLU A 61 9.34 2.55 19.26
N LEU A 62 9.25 1.63 18.29
CA LEU A 62 10.40 1.13 17.55
C LEU A 62 10.79 2.01 16.33
N VAL A 63 10.23 3.22 16.20
CA VAL A 63 10.53 4.15 15.08
C VAL A 63 12.02 4.44 14.90
N ASN A 64 12.81 4.40 15.97
CA ASN A 64 14.25 4.68 15.93
C ASN A 64 15.09 3.43 15.59
N VAL A 65 14.47 2.27 15.38
CA VAL A 65 15.17 1.02 15.04
C VAL A 65 15.16 0.84 13.54
N VAL A 66 16.33 0.93 12.91
CA VAL A 66 16.52 0.63 11.48
C VAL A 66 16.62 -0.88 11.29
N LEU A 67 15.84 -1.41 10.35
CA LEU A 67 15.76 -2.84 10.04
C LEU A 67 16.57 -3.14 8.77
N ASN A 68 17.31 -4.25 8.78
CA ASN A 68 17.91 -4.79 7.56
C ASN A 68 16.85 -5.48 6.68
N GLU A 69 17.20 -5.86 5.44
CA GLU A 69 16.24 -6.43 4.48
C GLU A 69 15.51 -7.69 4.97
N GLU A 70 16.22 -8.58 5.69
CA GLU A 70 15.62 -9.81 6.23
C GLU A 70 14.64 -9.47 7.35
N GLN A 71 15.04 -8.57 8.26
CA GLN A 71 14.21 -8.06 9.33
C GLN A 71 12.97 -7.33 8.79
N ILE A 72 13.09 -6.57 7.69
CA ILE A 72 11.93 -5.92 7.04
C ILE A 72 10.91 -6.98 6.61
N LYS A 73 11.36 -8.04 5.92
CA LYS A 73 10.47 -9.11 5.46
C LYS A 73 9.79 -9.84 6.62
N GLN A 74 10.51 -10.09 7.72
CA GLN A 74 9.97 -10.72 8.91
C GLN A 74 8.99 -9.78 9.63
N PHE A 75 9.38 -8.52 9.82
CA PHE A 75 8.58 -7.52 10.51
C PHE A 75 7.24 -7.28 9.83
N GLN A 76 7.20 -7.18 8.50
CA GLN A 76 5.94 -7.04 7.75
C GLN A 76 4.99 -8.24 7.94
N LYS A 77 5.51 -9.45 8.20
CA LYS A 77 4.69 -10.62 8.54
C LYS A 77 4.18 -10.61 9.98
N TYR A 78 4.84 -9.90 10.90
CA TYR A 78 4.39 -9.80 12.29
C TYR A 78 3.32 -8.74 12.50
N LEU A 79 3.18 -7.79 11.57
CA LEU A 79 2.17 -6.73 11.63
C LEU A 79 0.75 -7.18 11.27
N ILE A 80 0.60 -8.31 10.57
CA ILE A 80 -0.66 -8.84 10.04
C ILE A 80 -0.80 -10.29 10.49
#